data_AF-A0A937LE41-F1
#
_entry.id   AF-A0A937LE41-F1
#
_cell.length_a   1.000
_cell.length_b   1.000
_cell.length_c   1.000
_cell.angle_alpha   90.00
_cell.angle_beta   90.00
_cell.angle_gamma   90.00
#
_symmetry.space_group_name_H-M   'P 1'
#
loop_
_entity.id
_entity.type
_entity.pdbx_description
1 polymer ?
#
loop_
_entity_poly.entity_id
_entity_poly.type
_entity_poly.pdbx_seq_one_letter_code
_entity_poly.pdbx_strand_id
1 'polypeptide(L)'
;MTFPDNQFGLRSVEEMIDWTVSYLHFRHALEVIGFSPEIATSYLSAFSDYSARYATELKKQDILEARLPKEMRETIEAENANRALLRELLNG
;
A
#
# COMPACT_ATOMS: atom_id res chain seq x y z
N MET A 1 15.16 -8.08 7.12
CA MET A 1 14.16 -7.59 8.09
C MET A 1 12.96 -8.51 8.01
N THR A 2 12.35 -8.84 9.14
CA THR A 2 11.20 -9.76 9.20
C THR A 2 9.92 -8.96 9.38
N PHE A 3 8.86 -9.29 8.63
CA PHE A 3 7.56 -8.65 8.84
C PHE A 3 6.96 -9.00 10.20
N PRO A 4 6.17 -8.09 10.78
CA PRO A 4 5.25 -8.48 11.85
C PRO A 4 4.27 -9.54 11.36
N ASP A 5 3.68 -10.27 12.30
CA ASP A 5 2.69 -11.30 12.00
C ASP A 5 1.56 -10.71 11.15
N ASN A 6 1.26 -11.36 10.03
CA ASN A 6 0.29 -10.90 9.05
C ASN A 6 -0.53 -12.07 8.54
N GLN A 7 -1.73 -11.78 8.04
CA GLN A 7 -2.69 -12.80 7.60
C GLN A 7 -2.20 -13.73 6.48
N PHE A 8 -1.10 -13.37 5.79
CA PHE A 8 -0.52 -14.14 4.69
C PHE A 8 0.64 -15.03 5.15
N GLY A 9 1.08 -14.93 6.41
CA GLY A 9 2.20 -15.68 6.94
C GLY A 9 3.55 -15.31 6.31
N LEU A 10 3.63 -14.18 5.60
CA LEU A 10 4.84 -13.72 4.91
C LEU A 10 5.83 -13.17 5.93
N ARG A 11 7.10 -13.56 5.83
CA ARG A 11 8.11 -13.15 6.82
C ARG A 11 9.12 -12.18 6.23
N SER A 12 9.22 -12.05 4.91
CA SER A 12 10.23 -11.23 4.25
C SER A 12 9.72 -10.57 2.97
N VAL A 13 10.43 -9.53 2.52
CA VAL A 13 10.15 -8.83 1.26
C VAL A 13 10.26 -9.77 0.07
N GLU A 14 11.25 -10.67 0.09
CA GLU A 14 11.47 -11.67 -0.96
C GLU A 14 10.29 -12.64 -1.07
N GLU A 15 9.79 -13.16 0.06
CA GLU A 15 8.59 -14.01 0.07
C GLU A 15 7.34 -13.26 -0.41
N MET A 16 7.21 -11.98 -0.05
CA MET A 16 6.09 -11.17 -0.53
C MET A 16 6.16 -10.94 -2.03
N ILE A 17 7.36 -10.68 -2.57
CA ILE A 17 7.57 -10.55 -4.02
C ILE A 17 7.19 -11.84 -4.73
N ASP A 18 7.66 -12.99 -4.23
CA ASP A 18 7.34 -14.32 -4.80
C ASP A 18 5.83 -14.63 -4.74
N TRP A 19 5.19 -14.29 -3.63
CA TRP A 19 3.74 -14.43 -3.47
C TRP A 19 2.93 -13.52 -4.42
N THR A 20 3.51 -12.42 -4.88
CA THR A 20 2.82 -11.41 -5.67
C THR A 20 2.75 -11.79 -7.15
N VAL A 21 1.75 -12.60 -7.50
CA VAL A 21 1.52 -13.03 -8.89
C VAL A 21 0.56 -12.13 -9.66
N SER A 22 -0.05 -11.13 -9.02
CA SER A 22 -1.04 -10.26 -9.66
C SER A 22 -1.12 -8.88 -9.01
N TYR A 23 -1.74 -7.93 -9.72
CA TYR A 23 -2.02 -6.60 -9.19
C TYR A 23 -2.89 -6.62 -7.92
N LEU A 24 -3.80 -7.60 -7.81
CA LEU A 24 -4.63 -7.74 -6.62
C LEU A 24 -3.80 -8.14 -5.40
N HIS A 25 -2.87 -9.08 -5.57
CA HIS A 25 -1.91 -9.46 -4.52
C HIS A 25 -1.06 -8.25 -4.11
N PHE A 26 -0.56 -7.51 -5.10
CA PHE A 26 0.23 -6.30 -4.86
C PHE A 26 -0.50 -5.29 -3.98
N ARG A 27 -1.75 -4.96 -4.35
CA ARG A 27 -2.56 -4.02 -3.58
C ARG A 27 -2.88 -4.54 -2.18
N HIS A 28 -3.28 -5.81 -2.06
CA HIS A 28 -3.68 -6.38 -0.79
C HIS A 28 -2.50 -6.48 0.19
N ALA A 29 -1.30 -6.80 -0.32
CA ALA A 29 -0.08 -6.73 0.46
C ALA A 29 0.10 -5.32 1.03
N LEU A 30 0.02 -4.28 0.19
CA LEU A 30 0.15 -2.87 0.58
C LEU A 30 -0.87 -2.41 1.64
N GLU A 31 -2.08 -2.97 1.62
CA GLU A 31 -3.15 -2.60 2.54
C GLU A 31 -3.03 -3.31 3.90
N VAL A 32 -2.49 -4.54 3.95
CA VAL A 32 -2.58 -5.39 5.16
C VAL A 32 -1.25 -5.66 5.85
N ILE A 33 -0.15 -5.74 5.11
CA ILE A 33 1.16 -5.99 5.74
C ILE A 33 1.63 -4.69 6.38
N GLY A 34 2.06 -4.73 7.64
CA GLY A 34 2.66 -3.56 8.27
C GLY A 34 4.02 -3.28 7.63
N PHE A 35 4.16 -2.14 6.94
CA PHE A 35 5.41 -1.77 6.27
C PHE A 35 6.20 -0.74 7.06
N SER A 36 7.52 -0.88 7.08
CA SER A 36 8.43 0.26 7.24
C SER A 36 8.68 0.91 5.86
N PRO A 37 9.02 2.21 5.80
CA PRO A 37 9.23 2.93 4.54
C PRO A 37 10.22 2.26 3.59
N GLU A 38 11.28 1.67 4.15
CA GLU A 38 12.33 0.96 3.40
C GLU A 38 11.77 -0.26 2.67
N ILE A 39 10.96 -1.07 3.36
CA ILE A 39 10.32 -2.26 2.82
C ILE A 39 9.33 -1.87 1.72
N ALA A 40 8.48 -0.87 1.98
CA ALA A 40 7.53 -0.39 1.00
C ALA A 40 8.26 0.07 -0.27
N THR A 41 9.35 0.84 -0.12
CA THR A 41 10.14 1.30 -1.25
C THR A 41 10.72 0.13 -2.06
N SER A 42 11.29 -0.89 -1.40
CA SER A 42 11.80 -2.08 -2.10
C SER A 42 10.71 -2.82 -2.87
N TYR A 43 9.53 -2.98 -2.27
CA TYR A 43 8.41 -3.69 -2.90
C TYR A 43 7.79 -2.91 -4.07
N LEU A 44 7.58 -1.60 -3.88
CA LEU A 44 7.10 -0.71 -4.93
C LEU A 44 8.09 -0.67 -6.11
N SER A 45 9.40 -0.72 -5.84
CA SER A 45 10.43 -0.76 -6.88
C SER A 45 10.45 -2.08 -7.63
N ALA A 46 10.17 -3.20 -6.95
CA ALA A 46 10.10 -4.53 -7.58
C ALA A 46 8.94 -4.65 -8.58
N PHE A 47 7.84 -3.90 -8.36
CA PHE A 47 6.65 -3.91 -9.22
C PHE A 47 6.33 -2.51 -9.75
N SER A 48 7.26 -1.89 -10.47
CA SER A 48 7.15 -0.51 -10.95
C SER A 48 5.86 -0.22 -11.75
N ASP A 49 5.44 -1.14 -12.63
CA ASP A 49 4.19 -1.02 -13.39
C ASP A 49 2.94 -0.96 -12.47
N TYR A 50 2.93 -1.81 -11.45
CA TYR A 50 1.84 -1.85 -10.47
C TYR A 50 1.87 -0.62 -9.56
N SER A 51 3.06 -0.16 -9.17
CA SER A 51 3.25 1.07 -8.41
C SER A 51 2.73 2.29 -9.16
N ALA A 52 3.04 2.44 -10.45
CA ALA A 52 2.54 3.54 -11.27
C ALA A 52 1.00 3.52 -11.39
N ARG A 53 0.43 2.32 -11.59
CA ARG A 53 -1.02 2.13 -11.60
C ARG A 53 -1.63 2.51 -10.24
N TYR A 54 -1.05 2.03 -9.15
CA TYR A 54 -1.55 2.26 -7.79
C TYR A 54 -1.45 3.75 -7.39
N ALA A 55 -0.37 4.44 -7.74
CA ALA A 55 -0.25 5.89 -7.57
C ALA A 55 -1.38 6.65 -8.29
N THR A 56 -1.72 6.22 -9.50
CA THR A 56 -2.84 6.82 -10.27
C THR A 56 -4.18 6.55 -9.58
N GLU A 57 -4.40 5.34 -9.05
CA GLU A 57 -5.61 5.01 -8.30
C GLU A 57 -5.72 5.83 -7.00
N LEU A 58 -4.62 5.97 -6.24
CA LEU A 58 -4.57 6.79 -5.04
C LEU A 58 -4.87 8.27 -5.31
N LYS A 59 -4.34 8.83 -6.40
CA LYS A 59 -4.66 10.21 -6.82
C LYS A 59 -6.14 10.36 -7.18
N LYS A 60 -6.72 9.40 -7.90
CA LYS A 60 -8.16 9.41 -8.20
C LYS A 60 -8.99 9.34 -6.92
N GLN A 61 -8.59 8.50 -5.98
CA GLN A 61 -9.26 8.36 -4.69
C GLN A 61 -9.17 9.66 -3.88
N ASP A 62 -8.01 10.32 -3.86
CA ASP A 62 -7.83 11.61 -3.19
C ASP A 62 -8.79 12.69 -3.71
N ILE A 63 -8.94 12.80 -5.03
CA ILE A 63 -9.89 13.74 -5.65
C ILE A 63 -11.34 13.43 -5.26
N LEU A 64 -11.69 12.14 -5.16
CA LEU A 64 -13.03 11.71 -4.74
C LEU A 64 -13.27 11.98 -3.26
N GLU A 65 -12.28 11.72 -2.41
CA GLU A 65 -12.35 11.95 -0.97
C GLU A 65 -12.33 13.42 -0.59
N ALA A 66 -11.68 14.29 -1.38
CA ALA A 66 -11.78 15.74 -1.21
C ALA A 66 -13.23 16.23 -1.26
N ARG A 67 -14.13 15.45 -1.90
CA ARG A 67 -15.57 15.72 -1.99
C ARG A 67 -16.37 15.05 -0.88
N LEU A 68 -15.75 14.18 -0.07
CA LEU A 68 -16.42 13.50 1.04
C LEU A 68 -16.44 14.38 2.31
N PRO A 69 -17.46 14.19 3.17
CA PRO A 69 -17.48 14.79 4.51
C PRO A 69 -16.26 14.38 5.34
N LYS A 70 -15.83 15.26 6.25
CA LYS A 70 -14.65 15.05 7.09
C LYS A 70 -14.70 13.71 7.87
N GLU A 71 -15.86 13.37 8.42
CA GLU A 71 -16.06 12.12 9.19
C GLU A 71 -15.79 10.86 8.35
N MET A 72 -16.14 10.88 7.06
CA MET A 72 -15.86 9.75 6.16
C MET A 72 -14.37 9.68 5.82
N ARG A 73 -13.69 10.82 5.66
CA ARG A 73 -12.24 10.85 5.43
C ARG A 73 -11.46 10.29 6.62
N GLU A 74 -11.84 10.68 7.83
CA GLU A 74 -11.22 10.20 9.07
C GLU A 74 -11.42 8.69 9.25
N THR A 75 -12.57 8.16 8.82
CA THR A 75 -12.83 6.70 8.81
C THR A 75 -11.92 5.97 7.83
N ILE A 76 -11.77 6.49 6.59
CA ILE A 76 -10.95 5.84 5.56
C ILE A 76 -9.45 5.87 5.95
N GLU A 77 -8.96 6.94 6.58
CA GLU A 77 -7.60 6.99 7.12
C GLU A 77 -7.38 5.99 8.26
N ALA A 78 -8.37 5.79 9.13
CA ALA A 78 -8.30 4.82 10.22
C ALA A 78 -8.32 3.36 9.72
N GLU A 79 -9.02 3.07 8.61
CA GLU A 79 -9.11 1.72 8.04
C GLU A 79 -7.82 1.27 7.32
N ASN A 80 -6.94 2.19 6.93
CA ASN A 80 -5.68 1.83 6.28
C ASN A 80 -4.53 2.72 6.76
N ALA A 81 -3.88 2.30 7.84
CA ALA A 81 -2.75 3.00 8.44
C ALA A 81 -1.55 3.17 7.49
N ASN A 82 -1.37 2.27 6.52
CA ASN A 82 -0.28 2.35 5.54
C ASN A 82 -0.55 3.42 4.46
N ARG A 83 -1.77 3.91 4.35
CA ARG A 83 -2.20 4.76 3.24
C ARG A 83 -1.50 6.12 3.22
N ALA A 84 -1.32 6.74 4.37
CA ALA A 84 -0.59 7.99 4.49
C ALA A 84 0.87 7.81 4.02
N LEU A 85 1.53 6.74 4.50
CA LEU A 85 2.89 6.38 4.09
C LEU A 85 2.99 6.12 2.57
N LEU A 86 2.07 5.35 2.01
CA LEU A 86 2.06 5.04 0.57
C LEU A 86 1.81 6.28 -0.29
N ARG A 87 0.98 7.23 0.18
CA ARG A 87 0.83 8.52 -0.49
C ARG A 87 2.12 9.31 -0.52
N GLU A 88 2.86 9.37 0.59
CA GLU A 88 4.16 10.06 0.62
C GLU A 88 5.17 9.40 -0.30
N LEU A 89 5.26 8.07 -0.31
CA LEU A 89 6.21 7.33 -1.13
C LEU A 89 5.90 7.38 -2.65
N LEU A 90 4.63 7.49 -3.04
CA LEU A 90 4.20 7.44 -4.44
C LEU A 90 3.87 8.80 -5.05
N ASN A 91 3.66 9.83 -4.24
CA ASN A 91 3.40 11.20 -4.70
C ASN A 91 4.53 12.18 -4.36
N GLY A 92 5.58 11.73 -3.65
CA GLY A 92 6.81 12.49 -3.42
C GLY A 92 7.62 12.72 -4.69
#